data_AF-A0A974DCL5-F1
#
_entry.id   AF-A0A974DCL5-F1
#
_cell.length_a   1.000
_cell.length_b   1.000
_cell.length_c   1.000
_cell.angle_alpha   90.00
_cell.angle_beta   90.00
_cell.angle_gamma   90.00
#
_symmetry.space_group_name_H-M   'P 1'
#
loop_
_entity.id
_entity.type
_entity.pdbx_description
1 polymer ?
#
loop_
_entity_poly.entity_id
_entity_poly.type
_entity_poly.pdbx_seq_one_letter_code
_entity_poly.pdbx_strand_id
1 'polypeptide(L)'
;MFITSYSKQYYEIKRIVKKYLPILNGDDKLQTVLQHGCKFVVCCAKTLGNILSPSDVTVTRNARTWLNTTGSFSCGATRCIYTRKVYKIRNGINCNTLFVIYLLTCLKCNIQYVGCTSRKLKCCMKEHIIQIVSRNLGSVVSRHFSDCSN
;
A
#
# COMPACT_ATOMS: atom_id res chain seq x y z
N MET A 1 14.56 23.55 -14.87
CA MET A 1 15.25 22.23 -14.90
C MET A 1 14.79 21.49 -16.14
N PHE A 2 15.69 21.05 -17.01
CA PHE A 2 15.38 20.32 -18.23
C PHE A 2 15.58 18.83 -17.99
N ILE A 3 14.48 18.08 -17.99
CA ILE A 3 14.47 16.64 -17.72
C ILE A 3 14.27 15.92 -19.05
N THR A 4 15.18 15.01 -19.39
CA THR A 4 15.07 14.18 -20.60
C THR A 4 15.31 12.73 -20.26
N SER A 5 14.74 11.80 -21.02
CA SER A 5 15.19 10.42 -21.00
C SER A 5 16.56 10.31 -21.66
N TYR A 6 17.44 9.45 -21.14
CA TYR A 6 18.76 9.20 -21.72
C TYR A 6 18.61 8.72 -23.16
N SER A 7 19.24 9.45 -24.08
CA SER A 7 19.39 9.09 -25.48
C SER A 7 20.84 9.31 -25.92
N LYS A 8 21.29 8.61 -26.97
CA LYS A 8 22.63 8.84 -27.54
C LYS A 8 22.83 10.29 -28.03
N GLN A 9 21.73 10.96 -28.37
CA GLN A 9 21.70 12.34 -28.84
C GLN A 9 21.68 13.38 -27.71
N TYR A 10 21.67 12.95 -26.43
CA TYR A 10 21.55 13.85 -25.29
C TYR A 10 22.60 14.97 -25.29
N TYR A 11 23.85 14.65 -25.63
CA TYR A 11 24.92 15.65 -25.66
C TYR A 11 24.70 16.71 -26.74
N GLU A 12 24.17 16.31 -27.90
CA GLU A 12 23.81 17.24 -28.99
C GLU A 12 22.63 18.13 -28.59
N ILE A 13 21.59 17.55 -27.99
CA ILE A 13 20.43 18.30 -27.49
C ILE A 13 20.88 19.32 -26.42
N LYS A 14 21.71 18.89 -25.47
CA LYS A 14 22.27 19.77 -24.43
C LYS A 14 23.08 20.91 -25.04
N ARG A 15 23.85 20.65 -26.09
CA ARG A 15 24.63 21.66 -26.82
C ARG A 15 23.72 22.70 -27.49
N ILE A 16 22.68 22.24 -28.19
CA ILE A 16 21.70 23.11 -28.86
C ILE A 16 20.97 23.98 -27.84
N VAL A 17 20.42 23.38 -26.77
CA VAL A 17 19.68 24.13 -25.74
C VAL A 17 20.57 25.16 -25.07
N LYS A 18 21.83 24.84 -24.78
CA LYS A 18 22.79 25.83 -24.24
C LYS A 18 23.07 26.98 -25.22
N LYS A 19 23.23 26.67 -26.51
CA LYS A 19 23.50 27.67 -27.56
C LYS A 19 22.36 28.69 -27.68
N TYR A 20 21.12 28.23 -27.61
CA TYR A 20 19.93 29.07 -27.77
C TYR A 20 19.31 29.53 -26.43
N LEU A 21 19.91 29.19 -25.30
CA LEU A 21 19.46 29.63 -23.97
C LEU A 21 19.36 31.17 -23.84
N PRO A 22 20.28 31.98 -24.39
CA PRO A 22 20.18 33.44 -24.31
C PRO A 22 18.93 34.00 -25.02
N ILE A 23 18.44 33.33 -26.08
CA ILE A 23 17.21 33.74 -26.77
C ILE A 23 16.00 33.55 -25.85
N LEU A 24 15.98 32.47 -25.08
CA LEU A 24 14.92 32.19 -24.11
C LEU A 24 14.92 33.16 -22.92
N ASN A 25 16.06 33.79 -22.62
CA ASN A 25 16.14 34.84 -21.60
C ASN A 25 15.57 36.19 -22.07
N GLY A 26 15.20 36.33 -23.35
CA GLY A 26 14.56 37.55 -23.86
C GLY A 26 13.07 37.65 -23.52
N ASP A 27 12.45 36.58 -23.03
CA ASP A 27 11.07 36.58 -22.56
C ASP A 27 11.03 36.79 -21.03
N ASP A 28 10.24 37.75 -20.55
CA ASP A 28 10.19 38.13 -19.13
C ASP A 28 9.80 36.96 -18.20
N LYS A 29 8.92 36.07 -18.66
CA LYS A 29 8.45 34.93 -17.85
C LYS A 29 9.54 33.87 -17.78
N LEU A 30 10.16 33.55 -18.92
CA LEU A 30 11.21 32.55 -18.99
C LEU A 30 12.51 33.01 -18.34
N GLN A 31 12.84 34.30 -18.45
CA GLN A 31 13.98 34.92 -17.80
C GLN A 31 13.92 34.67 -16.29
N THR A 32 12.77 34.89 -15.65
CA THR A 32 12.54 34.66 -14.21
C THR A 32 12.78 33.21 -13.79
N VAL A 33 12.38 32.25 -14.63
CA VAL A 33 12.53 30.81 -14.33
C VAL A 33 13.96 30.30 -14.61
N LEU A 34 14.68 30.95 -15.53
CA LEU A 34 15.99 30.52 -16.03
C LEU A 34 17.15 31.40 -15.51
N GLN A 35 16.91 32.30 -14.55
CA GLN A 35 17.92 33.24 -14.01
C GLN A 35 19.22 32.57 -13.57
N HIS A 36 19.13 31.38 -12.96
CA HIS A 36 20.30 30.61 -12.50
C HIS A 36 20.85 29.62 -13.55
N GLY A 37 20.43 29.78 -14.81
CA GLY A 37 20.74 28.87 -15.91
C GLY A 37 19.89 27.60 -15.90
N CYS A 38 20.09 26.78 -16.93
CA CYS A 38 19.35 25.54 -17.11
C CYS A 38 20.12 24.33 -16.56
N LYS A 39 19.60 23.70 -15.50
CA LYS A 39 20.08 22.39 -15.01
C LYS A 39 19.53 21.28 -15.91
N PHE A 40 20.42 20.45 -16.46
CA PHE A 40 20.08 19.30 -17.29
C PHE A 40 20.17 18.01 -16.49
N VAL A 41 19.08 17.24 -16.48
CA VAL A 41 19.01 15.94 -15.81
C VAL A 41 18.57 14.90 -16.84
N VAL A 42 19.27 13.75 -16.84
CA VAL A 42 18.86 12.58 -17.61
C VAL A 42 18.25 11.54 -16.69
N CYS A 43 17.08 11.07 -17.06
CA CYS A 43 16.46 9.90 -16.44
C CYS A 43 16.84 8.65 -17.24
N CYS A 44 16.97 7.51 -16.56
CA CYS A 44 17.18 6.24 -17.23
C CYS A 44 16.04 5.99 -18.24
N ALA A 45 16.40 5.57 -19.46
CA ALA A 45 15.41 5.16 -20.43
C ALA A 45 14.65 3.93 -19.91
N LYS A 46 13.37 3.78 -20.28
CA LYS A 46 12.62 2.60 -19.90
C LYS A 46 13.29 1.37 -20.52
N THR A 47 13.67 0.40 -19.68
CA THR A 47 14.17 -0.89 -20.16
C THR A 47 13.03 -1.69 -20.76
N LEU A 48 13.34 -2.71 -21.56
CA LEU A 48 12.33 -3.66 -22.05
C LEU A 48 11.57 -4.29 -20.87
N GLY A 49 12.25 -4.60 -19.76
CA GLY A 49 11.61 -5.04 -18.52
C GLY A 49 10.62 -4.02 -17.95
N ASN A 50 10.96 -2.73 -17.91
CA ASN A 50 10.04 -1.68 -17.46
C ASN A 50 8.84 -1.48 -18.39
N ILE A 51 8.98 -1.84 -19.68
CA ILE A 51 7.91 -1.76 -20.68
C ILE A 51 7.00 -2.99 -20.59
N LEU A 52 7.58 -4.18 -20.45
CA LEU A 52 6.87 -5.46 -20.41
C LEU A 52 6.29 -5.79 -19.03
N SER A 53 6.89 -5.26 -17.97
CA SER A 53 6.46 -5.41 -16.58
C SER A 53 6.48 -4.03 -15.91
N PRO A 54 5.54 -3.14 -16.31
CA PRO A 54 5.41 -1.86 -15.63
C PRO A 54 5.10 -2.11 -14.15
N SER A 55 5.69 -1.32 -13.25
CA SER A 55 5.29 -1.39 -11.85
C SER A 55 3.81 -1.01 -11.76
N ASP A 56 2.98 -1.89 -11.17
CA ASP A 56 1.55 -1.66 -10.90
C ASP A 56 1.29 -0.44 -10.01
N VAL A 57 2.35 0.22 -9.52
CA VAL A 57 2.33 1.56 -8.93
C VAL A 57 2.12 2.61 -10.03
N THR A 58 1.04 2.48 -10.80
CA THR A 58 0.53 3.58 -11.60
C THR A 58 -0.57 4.27 -10.81
N VAL A 59 -0.33 5.54 -10.49
CA VAL A 59 -1.33 6.45 -9.94
C VAL A 59 -2.35 6.74 -11.04
N THR A 60 -3.27 5.80 -11.29
CA THR A 60 -4.44 6.05 -12.13
C THR A 60 -5.71 5.67 -11.37
N ARG A 61 -6.55 6.69 -11.19
CA ARG A 61 -7.84 6.63 -10.48
C ARG A 61 -8.79 5.69 -11.23
N ASN A 62 -9.48 4.83 -10.48
CA ASN A 62 -10.81 4.28 -10.78
C ASN A 62 -10.97 3.15 -11.82
N ALA A 63 -10.11 2.13 -11.82
CA ALA A 63 -10.58 0.80 -12.21
C ALA A 63 -10.98 0.03 -10.94
N ARG A 64 -12.24 -0.37 -10.75
CA ARG A 64 -12.62 -1.28 -9.64
C ARG A 64 -12.08 -2.68 -9.93
N THR A 65 -10.78 -2.87 -9.77
CA THR A 65 -10.13 -4.18 -9.78
C THR A 65 -10.30 -4.84 -8.41
N TRP A 66 -10.15 -6.17 -8.33
CA TRP A 66 -10.18 -6.87 -7.04
C TRP A 66 -9.16 -6.29 -6.02
N LEU A 67 -8.05 -5.72 -6.50
CA LEU A 67 -7.07 -4.98 -5.67
C LEU A 67 -7.62 -3.68 -5.06
N ASN A 68 -8.59 -3.03 -5.72
CA ASN A 68 -9.22 -1.79 -5.25
C ASN A 68 -10.48 -2.05 -4.41
N THR A 69 -10.79 -3.32 -4.11
CA THR A 69 -11.88 -3.66 -3.20
C THR A 69 -11.44 -3.38 -1.78
N THR A 70 -11.98 -2.31 -1.19
CA THR A 70 -11.73 -1.90 0.19
C THR A 70 -12.62 -2.67 1.15
N GLY A 71 -12.06 -3.24 2.21
CA GLY A 71 -12.82 -3.89 3.28
C GLY A 71 -12.41 -5.33 3.56
N SER A 72 -13.24 -6.03 4.32
CA SER A 72 -13.01 -7.42 4.71
C SER A 72 -13.85 -8.37 3.86
N PHE A 73 -13.21 -9.31 3.17
CA PHE A 73 -13.87 -10.23 2.23
C PHE A 73 -13.76 -11.69 2.67
N SER A 74 -14.79 -12.47 2.37
CA SER A 74 -14.75 -13.93 2.57
C SER A 74 -13.72 -14.56 1.65
N CYS A 75 -12.86 -15.42 2.18
CA CYS A 75 -11.86 -16.13 1.38
C CYS A 75 -12.39 -17.38 0.67
N GLY A 76 -13.72 -17.59 0.65
CA GLY A 76 -14.38 -18.73 -0.03
C GLY A 76 -14.23 -20.09 0.65
N ALA A 77 -13.50 -20.19 1.76
CA ALA A 77 -13.35 -21.43 2.51
C ALA A 77 -14.62 -21.77 3.32
N THR A 78 -15.00 -23.06 3.35
CA THR A 78 -16.19 -23.58 4.06
C THR A 78 -16.25 -23.23 5.55
N ARG A 79 -15.09 -23.12 6.23
CA ARG A 79 -15.00 -22.77 7.66
C ARG A 79 -14.65 -21.30 7.92
N CYS A 80 -14.81 -20.41 6.93
CA CYS A 80 -14.56 -18.99 7.12
C CYS A 80 -15.79 -18.33 7.79
N ILE A 81 -15.66 -18.00 9.08
CA ILE A 81 -16.70 -17.24 9.80
C ILE A 81 -16.55 -15.77 9.41
N TYR A 82 -17.40 -15.32 8.49
CA TYR A 82 -17.46 -13.92 8.05
C TYR A 82 -18.65 -13.24 8.75
N THR A 83 -18.37 -12.23 9.57
CA THR A 83 -19.37 -11.50 10.36
C THR A 83 -20.23 -10.53 9.53
N ARG A 84 -20.06 -10.47 8.19
CA ARG A 84 -20.73 -9.54 7.26
C ARG A 84 -20.58 -8.04 7.58
N LYS A 85 -19.83 -7.69 8.63
CA LYS A 85 -19.52 -6.30 8.99
C LYS A 85 -18.38 -5.82 8.11
N VAL A 86 -18.64 -4.79 7.31
CA VAL A 86 -17.65 -4.15 6.45
C VAL A 86 -17.11 -2.93 7.18
N TYR A 87 -15.84 -3.00 7.57
CA TYR A 87 -15.12 -1.83 8.05
C TYR A 87 -14.50 -1.10 6.87
N LYS A 88 -14.49 0.24 6.93
CA LYS A 88 -13.90 1.09 5.89
C LYS A 88 -12.36 1.01 5.97
N ILE A 89 -11.80 -0.04 5.39
CA ILE A 89 -10.35 -0.30 5.34
C ILE A 89 -9.88 0.03 3.93
N ARG A 90 -8.77 0.78 3.79
CA ARG A 90 -8.23 1.18 2.48
C ARG A 90 -7.73 0.00 1.61
N ASN A 91 -7.63 -1.18 2.20
CA ASN A 91 -7.07 -2.39 1.60
C ASN A 91 -8.10 -3.52 1.65
N GLY A 92 -8.04 -4.43 0.68
CA GLY A 92 -8.80 -5.67 0.68
C GLY A 92 -8.14 -6.70 1.60
N ILE A 93 -8.77 -7.01 2.73
CA ILE A 93 -8.28 -7.98 3.71
C ILE A 93 -9.14 -9.24 3.68
N ASN A 94 -8.51 -10.41 3.74
CA ASN A 94 -9.19 -11.70 3.85
C ASN A 94 -8.48 -12.62 4.86
N CYS A 95 -8.97 -13.84 5.01
CA CYS A 95 -8.45 -14.81 5.98
C CYS A 95 -6.98 -15.24 5.72
N ASN A 96 -6.46 -15.02 4.51
CA ASN A 96 -5.10 -15.36 4.10
C ASN A 96 -4.12 -14.18 4.15
N THR A 97 -4.59 -12.96 4.46
CA THR A 97 -3.73 -11.77 4.56
C THR A 97 -2.72 -11.93 5.70
N LEU A 98 -1.50 -11.47 5.45
CA LEU A 98 -0.35 -11.45 6.37
C LEU A 98 -0.16 -10.02 6.92
N PHE A 99 0.58 -9.87 8.02
CA PHE A 99 0.92 -8.57 8.61
C PHE A 99 -0.31 -7.70 8.93
N VAL A 100 -1.31 -8.31 9.57
CA VAL A 100 -2.59 -7.67 9.88
C VAL A 100 -2.65 -7.28 11.35
N ILE A 101 -3.12 -6.07 11.62
CA ILE A 101 -3.58 -5.63 12.94
C ILE A 101 -5.07 -5.96 13.05
N TYR A 102 -5.47 -6.62 14.13
CA TYR A 102 -6.85 -7.06 14.36
C TYR A 102 -7.34 -6.62 15.74
N LEU A 103 -8.67 -6.63 15.89
CA LEU A 103 -9.37 -6.29 17.12
C LEU A 103 -10.27 -7.46 17.51
N LEU A 104 -10.13 -7.96 18.72
CA LEU A 104 -11.08 -8.90 19.32
C LEU A 104 -11.94 -8.13 20.33
N THR A 105 -13.25 -8.31 20.29
CA THR A 105 -14.16 -7.64 21.23
C THR A 105 -14.97 -8.68 21.97
N CYS A 106 -14.93 -8.63 23.29
CA CYS A 106 -15.86 -9.40 24.11
C CYS A 106 -17.23 -8.71 24.09
N LEU A 107 -18.26 -9.39 23.62
CA LEU A 107 -19.60 -8.81 23.49
C LEU A 107 -20.34 -8.67 24.84
N LYS A 108 -19.89 -9.36 25.89
CA LYS A 108 -20.52 -9.29 27.22
C LYS A 108 -20.07 -8.04 27.99
N CYS A 109 -18.78 -7.75 28.00
CA CYS A 109 -18.20 -6.62 28.76
C CYS A 109 -17.70 -5.46 27.88
N ASN A 110 -17.76 -5.60 26.55
CA ASN A 110 -17.25 -4.64 25.56
C ASN A 110 -15.74 -4.34 25.63
N ILE A 111 -14.95 -5.14 26.35
CA ILE A 111 -13.49 -5.02 26.36
C ILE A 111 -12.92 -5.43 25.01
N GLN A 112 -11.96 -4.66 24.53
CA GLN A 112 -11.32 -4.84 23.23
C GLN A 112 -9.85 -5.19 23.38
N TYR A 113 -9.38 -6.15 22.58
CA TYR A 113 -7.99 -6.59 22.50
C TYR A 113 -7.44 -6.29 21.12
N VAL A 114 -6.44 -5.42 21.07
CA VAL A 114 -5.69 -5.12 19.85
C VAL A 114 -4.54 -6.11 19.74
N GLY A 115 -4.44 -6.80 18.61
CA GLY A 115 -3.34 -7.71 18.32
C GLY A 115 -2.77 -7.48 16.93
N CYS A 116 -1.53 -7.91 16.71
CA CYS A 116 -0.92 -7.94 15.39
C CYS A 116 -0.47 -9.38 15.06
N THR A 117 -0.38 -9.70 13.77
CA THR A 117 0.14 -11.00 13.34
C THR A 117 0.94 -10.87 12.05
N SER A 118 2.14 -11.45 12.03
CA SER A 118 2.93 -11.63 10.81
C SER A 118 2.47 -12.86 10.00
N ARG A 119 1.72 -13.77 10.62
CA ARG A 119 1.19 -14.99 10.01
C ARG A 119 -0.17 -14.73 9.36
N LYS A 120 -0.71 -15.73 8.65
CA LYS A 120 -2.03 -15.62 8.01
C LYS A 120 -3.08 -15.39 9.09
N LEU A 121 -3.95 -14.40 8.88
CA LEU A 121 -5.00 -14.02 9.85
C LEU A 121 -5.81 -15.23 10.35
N LYS A 122 -6.16 -16.17 9.45
CA LYS A 122 -6.89 -17.40 9.82
C LYS A 122 -6.19 -18.27 10.85
N CYS A 123 -4.85 -18.34 10.84
CA CYS A 123 -4.11 -19.16 11.78
C CYS A 123 -4.16 -18.52 13.17
N CYS A 124 -3.91 -17.21 13.23
CA CYS A 124 -3.97 -16.46 14.49
C CYS A 124 -5.37 -16.50 15.12
N MET A 125 -6.43 -16.30 14.33
CA MET A 125 -7.80 -16.38 14.83
C MET A 125 -8.15 -17.78 15.35
N LYS A 126 -7.72 -18.84 14.64
CA LYS A 126 -7.94 -20.22 15.09
C LYS A 126 -7.24 -20.52 16.40
N GLU A 127 -6.01 -20.06 16.58
CA GLU A 127 -5.26 -20.24 17.84
C GLU A 127 -5.98 -19.57 19.00
N HIS A 128 -6.43 -18.32 18.84
CA HIS A 128 -7.24 -17.65 19.87
C HIS A 128 -8.50 -18.43 20.19
N ILE A 129 -9.25 -18.88 19.18
CA ILE A 129 -10.46 -19.69 19.37
C ILE A 129 -10.14 -20.98 20.14
N ILE A 130 -9.10 -21.73 19.73
CA ILE A 130 -8.70 -22.97 20.39
C ILE A 130 -8.28 -22.70 21.83
N GLN A 131 -7.54 -21.64 22.11
CA GLN A 131 -7.13 -21.27 23.47
C GLN A 131 -8.33 -20.97 24.36
N ILE A 132 -9.29 -20.17 23.85
CA ILE A 132 -10.53 -19.84 24.56
C ILE A 132 -11.37 -21.10 24.83
N VAL A 133 -11.57 -21.96 23.82
CA VAL A 133 -12.36 -23.19 23.95
C VAL A 133 -11.71 -24.18 24.91
N SER A 134 -10.39 -24.32 24.86
CA SER A 134 -9.62 -25.18 25.77
C SER A 134 -9.43 -24.59 27.17
N ARG A 135 -9.93 -23.36 27.43
CA ARG A 135 -9.77 -22.63 28.70
C ARG A 135 -8.30 -22.51 29.14
N ASN A 136 -7.40 -22.34 28.17
CA ASN A 136 -5.98 -22.21 28.48
C ASN A 136 -5.70 -20.85 29.13
N LEU A 137 -5.31 -20.85 30.41
CA LEU A 137 -5.07 -19.65 31.21
C LEU A 137 -3.76 -18.91 30.86
N GLY A 138 -2.98 -19.41 29.92
CA GLY A 138 -1.72 -18.79 29.49
C GLY A 138 -1.89 -17.50 28.68
N SER A 139 -3.02 -17.32 27.99
CA SER A 139 -3.34 -16.10 27.25
C SER A 139 -4.28 -15.20 28.06
N VAL A 140 -3.96 -13.91 28.17
CA VAL A 140 -4.83 -12.90 28.83
C VAL A 140 -6.21 -12.86 28.19
N VAL A 141 -6.26 -12.99 26.86
CA VAL A 141 -7.52 -13.06 26.11
C VAL A 141 -8.31 -14.28 26.54
N SER A 142 -7.70 -15.47 26.51
CA SER A 142 -8.37 -16.71 26.88
C SER A 142 -8.90 -16.69 28.33
N ARG A 143 -8.10 -16.17 29.27
CA ARG A 143 -8.50 -16.00 30.67
C ARG A 143 -9.73 -15.09 30.78
N HIS A 144 -9.67 -13.92 30.17
CA HIS A 144 -10.80 -12.99 30.18
C HIS A 144 -12.07 -13.59 29.58
N PHE A 145 -11.97 -14.26 28.42
CA PHE A 145 -13.13 -14.88 27.79
C PHE A 145 -13.68 -16.05 28.61
N SER A 146 -12.82 -16.76 29.36
CA SER A 146 -13.25 -17.81 30.29
C SER A 146 -14.00 -17.22 31.50
N ASP A 147 -13.44 -16.19 32.13
CA ASP A 147 -14.04 -15.52 33.29
C ASP A 147 -15.35 -14.83 32.94
N CYS A 148 -15.39 -14.18 31.78
CA CYS A 148 -16.57 -13.50 31.28
C CYS A 148 -17.60 -14.48 30.70
N SER A 149 -17.24 -15.74 30.43
CA SER A 149 -18.21 -16.75 29.95
C SER A 149 -19.14 -17.26 31.04
N ASN A 150 -18.70 -17.24 32.30
CA ASN A 150 -19.56 -17.37 33.48
C ASN A 150 -20.50 -16.15 33.62
#